data_AF-A0AAD4BHM1-F1
#
_entry.id   AF-A0AAD4BHM1-F1
#
_cell.length_a   1.000
_cell.length_b   1.000
_cell.length_c   1.000
_cell.angle_alpha   90.00
_cell.angle_beta   90.00
_cell.angle_gamma   90.00
#
_symmetry.space_group_name_H-M   'P 1'
#
loop_
_entity.id
_entity.type
_entity.pdbx_description
1 polymer ?
#
loop_
_entity_poly.entity_id
_entity_poly.type
_entity_poly.pdbx_seq_one_letter_code
_entity_poly.pdbx_strand_id
1 'polypeptide(L)'
;MDMRDQFDVMGEIEWHLIGSSTFRLNDQEMQSNEFLPSRGILGRRRTFTGPDGCPYGWNMVFTKAVVLSRDDESRAELARYHKGSLGIVGPKHKPRLDVDPAAEHMLDLIVLTFVYVEKIRTDKDGENTGP
;
A
#
# COMPACT_ATOMS: atom_id res chain seq x y z
N MET A 1 20.45 23.23 -18.53
CA MET A 1 20.65 22.69 -17.17
C MET A 1 20.44 21.19 -17.28
N ASP A 2 21.49 20.42 -17.03
CA ASP A 2 21.54 18.97 -17.22
C ASP A 2 20.92 18.33 -15.97
N MET A 3 19.61 18.07 -16.01
CA MET A 3 18.85 17.38 -14.98
C MET A 3 19.18 15.88 -15.09
N ARG A 4 20.35 15.50 -14.58
CA ARG A 4 20.59 14.09 -14.26
C ARG A 4 19.71 13.80 -13.06
N ASP A 5 18.50 13.31 -13.31
CA ASP A 5 17.66 12.76 -12.26
C ASP A 5 18.44 11.60 -11.63
N GLN A 6 19.08 11.89 -10.49
CA GLN A 6 19.61 10.86 -9.61
C GLN A 6 18.39 10.30 -8.88
N PHE A 7 17.69 9.38 -9.54
CA PHE A 7 16.70 8.56 -8.87
C PHE A 7 17.45 7.64 -7.92
N ASP A 8 17.22 7.82 -6.62
CA ASP A 8 17.69 6.90 -5.61
C ASP A 8 16.63 5.82 -5.37
N VAL A 9 17.06 4.59 -5.09
CA VAL A 9 16.13 3.49 -4.84
C VAL A 9 15.61 3.61 -3.42
N MET A 10 14.36 4.08 -3.29
CA MET A 10 13.67 4.17 -2.00
C MET A 10 13.34 2.80 -1.38
N GLY A 11 13.18 1.75 -2.20
CA GLY A 11 12.87 0.41 -1.72
C GLY A 11 12.46 -0.56 -2.83
N GLU A 12 12.52 -1.85 -2.53
CA GLU A 12 12.28 -2.93 -3.49
C GLU A 12 11.29 -3.96 -2.94
N ILE A 13 10.51 -4.57 -3.85
CA ILE A 13 9.67 -5.72 -3.54
C ILE A 13 10.04 -6.84 -4.51
N GLU A 14 10.61 -7.90 -3.97
CA GLU A 14 10.82 -9.15 -4.68
C GLU A 14 9.59 -10.04 -4.51
N TRP A 15 8.88 -10.26 -5.61
CA TRP A 15 7.61 -10.99 -5.60
C TRP A 15 7.82 -12.49 -5.75
N HIS A 16 7.24 -13.26 -4.85
CA HIS A 16 7.22 -14.71 -4.93
C HIS A 16 5.80 -15.21 -5.22
N LEU A 17 5.67 -16.17 -6.15
CA LEU A 17 4.39 -16.82 -6.47
C LEU A 17 3.93 -17.79 -5.37
N ILE A 18 4.88 -18.35 -4.63
CA ILE A 18 4.65 -19.28 -3.52
C ILE A 18 5.41 -18.74 -2.31
N GLY A 19 4.72 -18.58 -1.18
CA GLY A 19 5.32 -18.06 0.05
C GLY A 19 5.29 -16.52 0.17
N SER A 20 6.10 -15.99 1.08
CA SER A 20 6.17 -14.55 1.36
C SER A 20 6.98 -13.80 0.29
N SER A 21 6.55 -12.59 -0.04
CA SER A 21 7.37 -11.66 -0.82
C SER A 21 8.43 -11.01 0.08
N THR A 22 9.52 -10.54 -0.51
CA THR A 22 10.63 -9.94 0.25
C THR A 22 10.67 -8.44 0.01
N PHE A 23 10.70 -7.66 1.08
CA PHE A 23 10.86 -6.21 1.06
C PHE A 23 12.32 -5.86 1.33
N ARG A 24 12.88 -4.92 0.57
CA ARG A 24 14.16 -4.28 0.88
C ARG A 24 13.96 -2.78 1.04
N LEU A 25 14.29 -2.27 2.21
CA LEU A 25 14.13 -0.85 2.56
C LEU A 25 15.24 -0.45 3.52
N ASN A 26 15.99 0.61 3.21
CA ASN A 26 17.07 1.13 4.07
C ASN A 26 18.06 0.03 4.53
N ASP A 27 18.53 -0.80 3.58
CA ASP A 27 19.41 -1.97 3.83
C ASP A 27 18.80 -3.08 4.72
N GLN A 28 17.51 -3.00 5.06
CA GLN A 28 16.80 -4.03 5.79
C GLN A 28 16.01 -4.92 4.84
N GLU A 29 16.17 -6.23 5.00
CA GLU A 29 15.37 -7.24 4.31
C GLU A 29 14.28 -7.76 5.26
N MET A 30 13.03 -7.78 4.81
CA MET A 30 11.89 -8.21 5.62
C MET A 30 10.93 -9.08 4.82
N GLN A 31 10.44 -10.15 5.43
CA GLN A 31 9.43 -11.01 4.82
C GLN A 31 8.03 -10.41 4.95
N SER A 32 7.24 -10.46 3.88
CA SER A 32 5.97 -9.74 3.81
C SER A 32 4.92 -10.19 4.83
N ASN A 33 4.95 -11.45 5.25
CA ASN A 33 4.08 -12.00 6.30
C ASN A 33 4.45 -11.50 7.70
N GLU A 34 5.71 -11.15 7.93
CA GLU A 34 6.21 -10.61 9.20
C GLU A 34 6.06 -9.08 9.23
N PHE A 35 6.41 -8.42 8.13
CA PHE A 35 6.40 -6.97 8.01
C PHE A 35 4.98 -6.40 7.82
N LEU A 36 4.17 -7.06 6.99
CA LEU A 36 2.79 -6.69 6.67
C LEU A 36 1.85 -7.89 6.87
N PRO A 37 1.72 -8.42 8.11
CA PRO A 37 0.85 -9.55 8.38
C PRO A 37 -0.58 -9.29 7.92
N SER A 38 -1.17 -10.33 7.31
CA SER A 38 -2.59 -10.34 6.96
C SER A 38 -3.45 -10.42 8.22
N ARG A 39 -4.40 -9.51 8.36
CA ARG A 39 -5.39 -9.51 9.46
C ARG A 39 -6.82 -9.42 8.92
N GLY A 40 -7.78 -9.70 9.80
CA GLY A 40 -9.21 -9.54 9.54
C GLY A 40 -9.81 -10.56 8.57
N ILE A 41 -11.09 -10.38 8.25
CA ILE A 41 -11.88 -11.29 7.42
C ILE A 41 -11.35 -11.27 5.97
N LEU A 42 -11.17 -12.46 5.38
CA LEU A 42 -10.64 -12.68 4.03
C LEU A 42 -9.23 -12.09 3.79
N GLY A 43 -8.50 -11.74 4.86
CA GLY A 43 -7.18 -11.12 4.76
C GLY A 43 -7.20 -9.83 3.95
N ARG A 44 -8.22 -9.00 4.15
CA ARG A 44 -8.38 -7.67 3.53
C ARG A 44 -7.77 -6.52 4.34
N ARG A 45 -7.07 -6.85 5.43
CA ARG A 45 -6.30 -5.89 6.21
C ARG A 45 -4.84 -6.29 6.26
N ARG A 46 -3.95 -5.30 6.20
CA ARG A 46 -2.50 -5.45 6.39
C ARG A 46 -2.07 -4.43 7.41
N THR A 47 -1.26 -4.82 8.39
CA THR A 47 -0.81 -3.92 9.46
C THR A 47 0.70 -3.90 9.52
N PHE A 48 1.29 -2.77 9.86
CA PHE A 48 2.74 -2.62 10.06
C PHE A 48 3.00 -1.58 11.16
N THR A 49 4.24 -1.53 11.64
CA THR A 49 4.70 -0.50 12.57
C THR A 49 5.52 0.53 11.81
N GLY A 50 5.19 1.82 11.96
CA GLY A 50 5.91 2.90 11.33
C GLY A 50 7.24 3.22 12.04
N PRO A 51 8.06 4.10 11.46
CA PRO A 51 9.34 4.51 12.04
C PRO A 51 9.19 5.27 13.37
N ASP A 52 8.01 5.83 13.62
CA ASP A 52 7.61 6.47 14.87
C ASP A 52 7.17 5.47 15.97
N GLY A 53 7.25 4.16 15.69
CA GLY A 53 6.82 3.10 16.60
C GLY A 53 5.30 2.93 16.69
N CYS A 54 4.51 3.68 15.90
CA CYS A 54 3.07 3.60 15.93
C CYS A 54 2.52 2.50 14.99
N PRO A 55 1.40 1.85 15.33
CA PRO A 55 0.79 0.85 14.48
C PRO A 55 -0.08 1.50 13.40
N TYR A 56 0.01 0.98 12.19
CA TYR A 56 -0.72 1.43 11.01
C TYR A 56 -1.42 0.26 10.31
N GLY A 57 -2.51 0.57 9.62
CA GLY A 57 -3.34 -0.45 8.97
C GLY A 57 -3.85 -0.01 7.60
N TRP A 58 -3.49 -0.78 6.57
CA TRP A 58 -4.12 -0.74 5.26
C TRP A 58 -5.41 -1.56 5.29
N ASN A 59 -6.52 -0.92 4.92
CA ASN A 59 -7.82 -1.55 4.76
C ASN A 59 -8.22 -1.56 3.28
N MET A 60 -8.41 -2.76 2.73
CA MET A 60 -8.93 -3.00 1.38
C MET A 60 -10.46 -3.11 1.46
N VAL A 61 -11.14 -1.99 1.69
CA VAL A 61 -12.60 -1.95 1.92
C VAL A 61 -13.34 -1.82 0.59
N PHE A 62 -13.90 -2.94 0.12
CA PHE A 62 -14.62 -3.05 -1.16
C PHE A 62 -13.78 -2.60 -2.38
N THR A 63 -14.22 -2.92 -3.60
CA THR A 63 -13.40 -2.89 -4.84
C THR A 63 -12.93 -1.50 -5.31
N LYS A 64 -13.13 -0.44 -4.52
CA LYS A 64 -12.96 0.95 -4.96
C LYS A 64 -11.95 1.78 -4.17
N ALA A 65 -11.52 1.35 -2.99
CA ALA A 65 -10.59 2.14 -2.18
C ALA A 65 -9.62 1.28 -1.38
N VAL A 66 -8.38 1.77 -1.27
CA VAL A 66 -7.35 1.29 -0.35
C VAL A 66 -7.03 2.45 0.58
N VAL A 67 -7.18 2.25 1.90
CA VAL A 67 -7.05 3.32 2.89
C VAL A 67 -6.05 2.93 3.95
N LEU A 68 -5.10 3.82 4.23
CA LEU A 68 -4.20 3.73 5.37
C LEU A 68 -4.76 4.55 6.52
N SER A 69 -4.84 3.92 7.68
CA SER A 69 -5.20 4.61 8.93
C SER A 69 -4.23 4.25 10.03
N ARG A 70 -4.10 5.14 11.03
CA ARG A 70 -3.50 4.77 12.31
C ARG A 70 -4.34 3.67 12.96
N ASP A 71 -3.68 2.65 13.49
CA ASP A 71 -4.33 1.50 14.12
C ASP A 71 -4.48 1.68 15.64
N ASP A 72 -4.92 2.87 16.03
CA ASP A 72 -5.30 3.23 17.39
C ASP A 72 -6.80 3.55 17.47
N GLU A 73 -7.23 4.13 18.59
CA GLU A 73 -8.62 4.55 18.79
C GLU A 73 -9.05 5.69 17.85
N SER A 74 -8.12 6.54 17.42
CA SER A 74 -8.43 7.69 16.54
C SER A 74 -8.86 7.25 15.15
N ARG A 75 -8.31 6.12 14.66
CA ARG A 75 -8.48 5.64 13.29
C ARG A 75 -8.21 6.73 12.24
N ALA A 76 -7.32 7.66 12.56
CA ALA A 76 -6.97 8.78 11.68
C ALA A 76 -6.54 8.26 10.32
N GLU A 77 -7.18 8.73 9.26
CA GLU A 77 -6.83 8.40 7.89
C GLU A 77 -5.60 9.20 7.47
N LEU A 78 -4.61 8.51 6.91
CA LEU A 78 -3.31 9.08 6.56
C LEU A 78 -2.98 8.93 5.09
N ALA A 79 -3.59 7.97 4.40
CA ALA A 79 -3.51 7.88 2.96
C ALA A 79 -4.74 7.22 2.36
N ARG A 80 -5.10 7.64 1.14
CA ARG A 80 -6.21 7.08 0.39
C ARG A 80 -5.85 6.93 -1.07
N TYR A 81 -5.98 5.71 -1.56
CA TYR A 81 -5.92 5.43 -2.98
C TYR A 81 -7.29 5.60 -3.63
N HIS A 82 -7.30 6.36 -4.72
CA HIS A 82 -8.42 6.53 -5.62
C HIS A 82 -8.12 5.81 -6.94
N LYS A 83 -8.89 4.77 -7.24
CA LYS A 83 -8.81 4.07 -8.54
C LYS A 83 -9.21 5.02 -9.66
N GLY A 84 -8.45 5.03 -10.75
CA GLY A 84 -8.77 5.83 -11.93
C GLY A 84 -10.13 5.44 -12.53
N SER A 85 -10.81 6.42 -13.13
CA SER A 85 -12.05 6.21 -13.90
C SER A 85 -11.81 6.46 -15.37
N LEU A 86 -12.38 5.60 -16.22
CA LEU A 86 -12.35 5.75 -17.69
C LEU A 86 -13.35 6.80 -18.20
N GLY A 87 -14.23 7.32 -17.36
CA GLY A 87 -15.24 8.31 -17.77
C GLY A 87 -16.60 7.70 -18.16
N ILE A 88 -16.81 6.40 -17.95
CA ILE A 88 -18.08 5.71 -18.30
C ILE A 88 -19.18 6.07 -17.30
N VAL A 89 -18.82 6.18 -16.02
CA VAL A 89 -19.70 6.68 -14.95
C VAL A 89 -18.94 7.76 -14.19
N GLY A 90 -19.20 9.02 -14.54
CA GLY A 90 -18.56 10.20 -13.94
C GLY A 90 -17.25 10.64 -14.60
N PRO A 91 -16.56 11.67 -14.06
CA PRO A 91 -15.39 12.26 -14.68
C PRO A 91 -14.20 11.31 -14.78
N LYS A 92 -13.55 11.30 -15.96
CA LYS A 92 -12.28 10.62 -16.17
C LYS A 92 -11.21 11.22 -15.28
N HIS A 93 -10.48 10.38 -14.54
CA HIS A 93 -9.35 10.81 -13.74
C HIS A 93 -8.30 9.71 -13.63
N LYS A 94 -7.04 10.12 -13.50
CA LYS A 94 -5.92 9.20 -13.30
C LYS A 94 -5.98 8.63 -11.87
N PRO A 95 -5.49 7.39 -11.67
CA PRO A 95 -5.30 6.86 -10.32
C PRO A 95 -4.36 7.77 -9.53
N ARG A 96 -4.63 7.94 -8.23
CA ARG A 96 -3.79 8.75 -7.34
C ARG A 96 -3.85 8.23 -5.91
N LEU A 97 -2.76 8.42 -5.19
CA LEU A 97 -2.65 8.17 -3.75
C LEU A 97 -2.52 9.51 -3.05
N ASP A 98 -3.56 9.91 -2.33
CA ASP A 98 -3.56 11.13 -1.53
C ASP A 98 -2.95 10.76 -0.16
N VAL A 99 -1.95 11.51 0.32
CA VAL A 99 -1.24 11.29 1.59
C VAL A 99 -1.37 12.53 2.47
N ASP A 100 -1.74 12.34 3.73
CA ASP A 100 -1.84 13.42 4.71
C ASP A 100 -0.44 13.95 5.06
N PRO A 101 -0.22 15.29 5.12
CA PRO A 101 1.08 15.87 5.49
C PRO A 101 1.65 15.34 6.82
N ALA A 102 0.81 14.95 7.78
CA ALA A 102 1.25 14.36 9.04
C ALA A 102 2.03 13.04 8.85
N ALA A 103 1.84 12.37 7.70
CA ALA A 103 2.46 11.10 7.36
C ALA A 103 3.66 11.24 6.40
N GLU A 104 4.04 12.47 6.02
CA GLU A 104 5.13 12.74 5.06
C GLU A 104 6.48 12.18 5.52
N HIS A 105 6.72 12.17 6.84
CA HIS A 105 7.93 11.60 7.46
C HIS A 105 8.14 10.10 7.19
N MET A 106 7.12 9.39 6.70
CA MET A 106 7.18 7.97 6.34
C MET A 106 6.67 7.72 4.91
N LEU A 107 6.71 8.74 4.04
CA LEU A 107 6.17 8.67 2.68
C LEU A 107 6.70 7.46 1.89
N ASP A 108 8.00 7.19 1.99
CA ASP A 108 8.61 6.08 1.26
C ASP A 108 8.02 4.73 1.65
N LEU A 109 7.79 4.56 2.95
CA LEU A 109 7.15 3.38 3.52
C LEU A 109 5.68 3.27 3.08
N ILE A 110 4.96 4.38 3.06
CA ILE A 110 3.57 4.41 2.58
C ILE A 110 3.51 3.95 1.12
N VAL A 111 4.37 4.49 0.26
CA VAL A 111 4.40 4.14 -1.17
C VAL A 111 4.75 2.66 -1.35
N LEU A 112 5.80 2.17 -0.70
CA LEU A 112 6.24 0.78 -0.80
C LEU A 112 5.15 -0.20 -0.34
N THR A 113 4.57 0.05 0.83
CA THR A 113 3.49 -0.79 1.37
C THR A 113 2.19 -0.68 0.58
N PHE A 114 1.89 0.49 0.01
CA PHE A 114 0.75 0.68 -0.90
C PHE A 114 0.88 -0.18 -2.15
N VAL A 115 2.04 -0.16 -2.83
CA VAL A 115 2.29 -0.98 -4.02
C VAL A 115 2.05 -2.46 -3.72
N TYR A 116 2.52 -2.93 -2.55
CA TYR A 116 2.26 -4.29 -2.09
C TYR A 116 0.77 -4.60 -1.93
N VAL A 117 0.06 -3.74 -1.20
CA VAL A 117 -1.36 -3.94 -0.89
C VAL A 117 -2.22 -3.88 -2.14
N GLU A 118 -1.95 -2.94 -3.05
CA GLU A 118 -2.73 -2.79 -4.29
C GLU A 118 -2.55 -3.95 -5.25
N LYS A 119 -1.34 -4.54 -5.33
CA LYS A 119 -1.11 -5.76 -6.11
C LYS A 119 -1.95 -6.92 -5.57
N ILE A 120 -1.86 -7.20 -4.26
CA ILE A 120 -2.64 -8.28 -3.64
C ILE A 120 -4.14 -8.06 -3.80
N ARG A 121 -4.60 -6.82 -3.69
CA ARG A 121 -6.00 -6.49 -3.91
C ARG A 121 -6.43 -6.82 -5.35
N THR A 122 -5.61 -6.45 -6.32
CA THR A 122 -5.87 -6.69 -7.74
C THR A 122 -5.85 -8.18 -8.08
N ASP A 123 -4.90 -8.94 -7.54
CA ASP A 123 -4.81 -10.39 -7.73
C ASP A 123 -6.06 -11.10 -7.17
N LYS A 124 -6.52 -10.72 -5.97
CA LYS A 124 -7.77 -11.23 -5.36
C LYS A 124 -9.03 -10.86 -6.15
N ASP A 125 -9.07 -9.67 -6.74
CA ASP A 125 -10.18 -9.26 -7.61
C ASP A 125 -10.21 -10.11 -8.90
N GLY A 126 -9.04 -10.46 -9.45
CA GLY A 126 -8.91 -11.34 -10.62
C GLY A 126 -9.31 -12.80 -10.33
N GLU A 127 -8.89 -13.35 -9.20
CA GLU A 127 -9.25 -14.72 -8.77
C GLU A 127 -10.76 -14.89 -8.56
N ASN A 128 -11.46 -13.88 -8.02
CA ASN A 128 -12.92 -13.89 -7.84
C ASN A 128 -13.72 -13.75 -9.15
N THR A 129 -13.05 -13.59 -10.29
CA THR A 129 -13.68 -13.52 -11.63
C THR A 129 -13.45 -14.77 -12.49
N GLY A 130 -12.90 -15.85 -11.91
CA GLY A 130 -12.88 -17.16 -12.56
C GLY A 130 -14.29 -17.78 -12.72
N PRO A 131 -14.50 -18.62 -13.75
CA PRO A 131 -15.82 -19.09 -14.21
C PRO A 131 -16.64 -19.86 -13.18
#